data_AF-A0A2D7XGC6-F1
#
_entry.id   AF-A0A2D7XGC6-F1
#
_cell.length_a   1.000
_cell.length_b   1.000
_cell.length_c   1.000
_cell.angle_alpha   90.00
_cell.angle_beta   90.00
_cell.angle_gamma   90.00
#
_symmetry.space_group_name_H-M   'P 1'
#
loop_
_entity.id
_entity.type
_entity.pdbx_description
1 polymer ?
#
loop_
_entity_poly.entity_id
_entity_poly.type
_entity_poly.pdbx_seq_one_letter_code
_entity_poly.pdbx_strand_id
1 'polypeptide(L)'
;MREATIKVEDHGYEGPVYVESDEGRACLEGGLAPDIDDCVEVEPYELRIRTSIHMPRAYSRITLEITGVRVERLQDISEEDAEAEGCPECEVCHDVGWINSGPDGGWQCTAKGCGDAYREQYERLWESINGPGSWDANPWVWVIEFKRIKP
;
A
#
# COMPACT_ATOMS: atom_id res chain seq x y z
N MET A 1 -4.96 -7.39 46.81
CA MET A 1 -4.92 -8.71 46.15
C MET A 1 -3.91 -8.60 45.03
N ARG A 2 -3.05 -9.61 44.81
CA ARG A 2 -2.09 -9.60 43.68
C ARG A 2 -2.66 -10.56 42.65
N GLU A 3 -3.04 -10.03 41.49
CA GLU A 3 -3.67 -10.80 40.43
C GLU A 3 -2.72 -11.91 39.93
N ALA A 4 -3.27 -13.11 39.73
CA ALA A 4 -2.54 -14.22 39.14
C ALA A 4 -2.71 -14.20 37.62
N THR A 5 -1.59 -14.15 36.90
CA THR A 5 -1.55 -14.16 35.45
C THR A 5 -1.26 -15.56 34.94
N ILE A 6 -2.06 -16.07 34.01
CA ILE A 6 -1.87 -17.37 33.36
C ILE A 6 -1.46 -17.14 31.90
N LYS A 7 -0.53 -17.97 31.39
CA LYS A 7 -0.16 -18.00 29.98
C LYS A 7 -1.26 -18.71 29.20
N VAL A 8 -2.12 -17.96 28.52
CA VAL A 8 -3.23 -18.54 27.73
C VAL A 8 -2.82 -18.93 26.31
N GLU A 9 -1.55 -18.73 25.96
CA GLU A 9 -0.90 -19.25 24.75
C GLU A 9 -1.02 -20.77 24.65
N ASP A 10 -0.97 -21.48 25.80
CA ASP A 10 -1.15 -22.93 25.89
C ASP A 10 -2.59 -23.39 25.54
N HIS A 11 -3.51 -22.43 25.48
CA HIS A 11 -4.92 -22.63 25.15
C HIS A 11 -5.32 -22.01 23.80
N GLY A 12 -4.35 -21.53 23.00
CA GLY A 12 -4.59 -20.99 21.66
C GLY A 12 -4.98 -19.51 21.61
N TYR A 13 -4.69 -18.75 22.68
CA TYR A 13 -5.00 -17.31 22.77
C TYR A 13 -3.73 -16.44 22.78
N GLU A 14 -3.84 -15.19 22.32
CA GLU A 14 -2.73 -14.24 22.32
C GLU A 14 -2.66 -13.42 23.62
N GLY A 15 -1.50 -13.46 24.30
CA GLY A 15 -1.20 -12.64 25.47
C GLY A 15 -1.64 -13.24 26.81
N PRO A 16 -1.33 -12.61 27.95
CA PRO A 16 -1.76 -13.07 29.28
C PRO A 16 -3.20 -12.65 29.66
N VAL A 17 -3.92 -13.48 30.42
CA VAL A 17 -5.27 -13.17 30.98
C VAL A 17 -5.24 -13.14 32.51
N TYR A 18 -5.93 -12.17 33.12
CA TYR A 18 -6.02 -11.95 34.57
C TYR A 18 -7.26 -12.63 35.18
N VAL A 19 -7.10 -13.71 35.93
CA VAL A 19 -8.23 -14.60 36.28
C VAL A 19 -9.02 -14.23 37.54
N GLU A 20 -8.54 -13.27 38.33
CA GLU A 20 -9.25 -12.85 39.55
C GLU A 20 -10.40 -11.88 39.25
N SER A 21 -10.41 -11.20 38.09
CA SER A 21 -11.53 -10.37 37.67
C SER A 21 -12.63 -11.18 36.98
N ASP A 22 -13.87 -10.70 37.08
CA ASP A 22 -15.00 -11.30 36.39
C ASP A 22 -14.79 -11.27 34.87
N GLU A 23 -14.12 -10.23 34.34
CA GLU A 23 -13.78 -10.15 32.91
C GLU A 23 -12.78 -11.23 32.47
N GLY A 24 -11.76 -11.53 33.28
CA GLY A 24 -10.78 -12.54 32.88
C GLY A 24 -11.24 -13.98 33.08
N ARG A 25 -12.20 -14.23 33.99
CA ARG A 25 -12.93 -15.53 34.01
C ARG A 25 -13.81 -15.69 32.78
N ALA A 26 -14.53 -14.63 32.40
CA ALA A 26 -15.35 -14.63 31.20
C ALA A 26 -14.52 -14.86 29.93
N CYS A 27 -13.32 -14.26 29.81
CA CYS A 27 -12.41 -14.52 28.69
C CYS A 27 -11.90 -15.98 28.65
N LEU A 28 -11.69 -16.63 29.80
CA LEU A 28 -11.29 -18.03 29.86
C LEU A 28 -12.42 -18.99 29.47
N GLU A 29 -13.64 -18.67 29.87
CA GLU A 29 -14.82 -19.52 29.67
C GLU A 29 -15.47 -19.31 28.28
N GLY A 30 -15.43 -18.09 27.76
CA GLY A 30 -16.03 -17.69 26.47
C GLY A 30 -15.03 -17.46 25.33
N GLY A 31 -13.72 -17.54 25.61
CA GLY A 31 -12.64 -17.10 24.72
C GLY A 31 -12.50 -15.57 24.67
N LEU A 32 -11.47 -15.08 23.96
CA LEU A 32 -11.49 -13.73 23.37
C LEU A 32 -12.58 -13.72 22.28
N ALA A 33 -13.83 -13.84 22.71
CA ALA A 33 -14.96 -13.57 21.86
C ALA A 33 -14.75 -12.14 21.38
N PRO A 34 -14.75 -11.91 20.06
CA PRO A 34 -14.71 -10.56 19.50
C PRO A 34 -15.77 -9.71 20.21
N ASP A 35 -15.52 -8.41 20.40
CA ASP A 35 -16.48 -7.52 21.08
C ASP A 35 -17.89 -7.70 20.47
N ILE A 36 -18.96 -7.34 21.17
CA ILE A 36 -20.33 -7.54 20.64
C ILE A 36 -20.56 -6.87 19.25
N ASP A 37 -19.67 -5.94 18.88
CA ASP A 37 -19.62 -5.22 17.61
C ASP A 37 -18.64 -5.82 16.56
N ASP A 38 -17.92 -6.87 16.92
CA ASP A 38 -17.08 -7.65 16.02
C ASP A 38 -17.89 -8.81 15.43
N CYS A 39 -18.62 -8.48 14.37
CA CYS A 39 -19.34 -9.46 13.58
C CYS A 39 -18.36 -10.45 12.92
N VAL A 40 -18.38 -11.70 13.38
CA VAL A 40 -17.53 -12.80 12.88
C VAL A 40 -18.00 -13.30 11.50
N GLU A 41 -19.24 -13.03 11.13
CA GLU A 41 -19.85 -13.34 9.84
C GLU A 41 -20.66 -12.11 9.39
N VAL A 42 -20.13 -11.35 8.41
CA VAL A 42 -20.82 -10.21 7.80
C VAL A 42 -21.07 -10.54 6.34
N GLU A 43 -22.34 -10.54 5.94
CA GLU A 43 -22.71 -10.70 4.55
C GLU A 43 -22.06 -9.59 3.70
N PRO A 44 -21.53 -9.86 2.49
CA PRO A 44 -20.66 -8.92 1.78
C PRO A 44 -21.26 -7.53 1.52
N TYR A 45 -22.58 -7.40 1.48
CA TYR A 45 -23.31 -6.15 1.30
C TYR A 45 -23.57 -5.38 2.60
N GLU A 46 -23.38 -6.02 3.76
CA GLU A 46 -23.44 -5.43 5.09
C GLU A 46 -22.06 -4.99 5.61
N LEU A 47 -20.99 -5.26 4.84
CA LEU A 47 -19.66 -4.73 5.10
C LEU A 47 -19.68 -3.21 4.93
N ARG A 48 -20.02 -2.52 6.02
CA ARG A 48 -19.77 -1.09 6.18
C ARG A 48 -18.28 -0.89 5.98
N ILE A 49 -17.90 -0.20 4.90
CA ILE A 49 -16.50 0.02 4.51
C ILE A 49 -15.77 0.65 5.71
N ARG A 50 -15.05 -0.18 6.47
CA ARG A 50 -14.17 0.27 7.54
C ARG A 50 -12.94 0.88 6.85
N THR A 51 -12.48 2.03 7.35
CA THR A 51 -11.21 2.61 6.86
C THR A 51 -10.10 1.58 7.01
N SER A 52 -9.11 1.61 6.11
CA SER A 52 -8.08 0.57 5.99
C SER A 52 -7.33 0.30 7.31
N ILE A 53 -7.27 1.29 8.21
CA ILE A 53 -6.66 1.17 9.55
C ILE A 53 -7.39 0.18 10.47
N HIS A 54 -8.67 -0.09 10.22
CA HIS A 54 -9.49 -1.03 10.99
C HIS A 54 -9.74 -2.35 10.22
N MET A 55 -9.09 -2.54 9.07
CA MET A 55 -9.20 -3.79 8.31
C MET A 55 -8.35 -4.88 8.99
N PRO A 56 -8.93 -6.04 9.36
CA PRO A 56 -8.15 -7.15 9.91
C PRO A 56 -7.06 -7.61 8.93
N ARG A 57 -5.89 -7.99 9.45
CA ARG A 57 -4.74 -8.42 8.63
C ARG A 57 -5.07 -9.59 7.69
N ALA A 58 -5.98 -10.47 8.09
CA ALA A 58 -6.45 -11.61 7.30
C ALA A 58 -7.09 -11.21 5.95
N TYR A 59 -7.64 -10.00 5.85
CA TYR A 59 -8.23 -9.48 4.60
C TYR A 59 -7.28 -8.58 3.80
N SER A 60 -6.04 -8.37 4.26
CA SER A 60 -5.05 -7.61 3.51
C SER A 60 -4.63 -8.35 2.24
N ARG A 61 -4.72 -7.70 1.08
CA ARG A 61 -4.29 -8.29 -0.19
C ARG A 61 -2.77 -8.42 -0.31
N ILE A 62 -2.04 -7.51 0.33
CA ILE A 62 -0.58 -7.41 0.29
C ILE A 62 -0.04 -6.98 1.65
N THR A 63 1.13 -7.49 2.02
CA THR A 63 1.88 -7.03 3.19
C THR A 63 3.22 -6.48 2.71
N LEU A 64 3.50 -5.23 3.07
CA LEU A 64 4.72 -4.51 2.66
C LEU A 64 5.51 -4.14 3.93
N GLU A 65 6.80 -4.48 3.95
CA GLU A 65 7.74 -4.01 4.96
C GLU A 65 8.46 -2.76 4.43
N ILE A 66 8.38 -1.67 5.18
CA ILE A 66 9.10 -0.42 4.84
C ILE A 66 10.58 -0.62 5.13
N THR A 67 11.42 -0.44 4.12
CA THR A 67 12.88 -0.60 4.20
C THR A 67 13.61 0.73 4.32
N GLY A 68 12.99 1.84 3.91
CA GLY A 68 13.59 3.16 3.94
C GLY A 68 12.55 4.27 3.85
N VAL A 69 12.84 5.41 4.49
CA VAL A 69 12.05 6.63 4.39
C VAL A 69 13.02 7.81 4.26
N ARG A 70 12.86 8.61 3.22
CA ARG A 70 13.68 9.81 2.97
C ARG A 70 12.83 10.95 2.43
N VAL A 71 13.40 12.15 2.37
CA VAL A 71 12.75 13.36 1.88
C VAL A 71 13.54 13.89 0.68
N GLU A 72 12.87 14.07 -0.45
CA GLU A 72 13.46 14.53 -1.71
C GLU A 72 12.58 15.60 -2.36
N ARG A 73 13.15 16.37 -3.30
CA ARG A 73 12.32 17.23 -4.16
C ARG A 73 11.60 16.36 -5.18
N LEU A 74 10.37 16.72 -5.49
CA LEU A 74 9.55 16.01 -6.48
C LEU A 74 10.30 15.83 -7.83
N GLN A 75 10.94 16.89 -8.31
CA GLN A 75 11.68 16.87 -9.56
C GLN A 75 13.08 16.25 -9.43
N ASP A 76 13.49 15.74 -8.28
CA ASP A 76 14.76 15.00 -8.14
C ASP A 76 14.57 13.49 -8.40
N ILE A 77 13.34 13.03 -8.69
CA ILE A 77 13.04 11.63 -9.01
C ILE A 77 13.84 11.14 -10.24
N SER A 78 14.45 9.96 -10.11
CA SER A 78 15.18 9.31 -11.20
C SER A 78 14.24 8.59 -12.18
N GLU A 79 14.74 8.20 -13.35
CA GLU A 79 13.95 7.38 -14.29
C GLU A 79 13.64 6.01 -13.71
N GLU A 80 14.62 5.42 -13.02
CA GLU A 80 14.49 4.12 -12.37
C GLU A 80 13.46 4.15 -11.23
N ASP A 81 13.41 5.26 -10.47
CA ASP A 81 12.39 5.46 -9.44
C ASP A 81 11.01 5.66 -10.06
N ALA A 82 10.89 6.43 -11.15
CA ALA A 82 9.63 6.61 -11.85
C ALA A 82 9.09 5.31 -12.47
N GLU A 83 9.98 4.45 -12.98
CA GLU A 83 9.64 3.07 -13.39
C GLU A 83 9.15 2.24 -12.19
N ALA A 84 9.83 2.31 -11.05
CA ALA A 84 9.49 1.56 -9.84
C ALA A 84 8.13 1.98 -9.22
N GLU A 85 7.73 3.24 -9.39
CA GLU A 85 6.39 3.75 -9.06
C GLU A 85 5.30 3.13 -9.96
N GLY A 86 5.69 2.46 -11.04
CA GLY A 86 4.80 1.77 -11.97
C GLY A 86 4.37 2.62 -13.16
N CYS A 87 5.12 3.67 -13.51
CA CYS A 87 4.84 4.43 -14.72
C CYS A 87 5.09 3.57 -15.96
N PRO A 88 4.22 3.59 -16.97
CA PRO A 88 4.49 2.92 -18.24
C PRO A 88 5.56 3.69 -19.02
N GLU A 89 6.38 3.01 -19.81
CA GLU A 89 7.35 3.67 -20.72
C GLU A 89 6.61 4.54 -21.76
N CYS A 90 5.39 4.15 -22.14
CA CYS A 90 4.56 4.94 -23.06
C CYS A 90 3.08 4.49 -23.03
N GLU A 91 2.20 5.39 -22.61
CA GLU A 91 0.74 5.14 -22.53
C GLU A 91 0.08 5.02 -23.92
N VAL A 92 0.69 5.59 -24.96
CA VAL A 92 0.10 5.75 -26.31
C VAL A 92 0.45 4.59 -27.26
N CYS A 93 1.55 3.88 -27.04
CA CYS A 93 2.14 2.91 -27.98
C CYS A 93 1.74 1.45 -27.74
N HIS A 94 0.77 1.19 -26.87
CA HIS A 94 0.23 -0.16 -26.72
C HIS A 94 -0.43 -0.70 -28.02
N ASP A 95 -0.92 0.19 -28.90
CA ASP A 95 -1.64 -0.19 -30.15
C ASP A 95 -1.08 0.42 -31.45
N VAL A 96 -0.16 1.40 -31.41
CA VAL A 96 0.50 1.93 -32.62
C VAL A 96 1.84 1.25 -32.83
N GLY A 97 1.89 0.39 -33.85
CA GLY A 97 3.06 -0.39 -34.22
C GLY A 97 4.34 0.43 -34.27
N TRP A 98 5.38 -0.14 -33.68
CA TRP A 98 6.74 0.38 -33.66
C TRP A 98 7.20 0.66 -35.11
N ILE A 99 7.72 1.84 -35.40
CA ILE A 99 8.29 2.17 -36.71
C ILE A 99 9.79 2.36 -36.56
N ASN A 100 10.59 1.65 -37.36
CA ASN A 100 12.00 1.94 -37.54
C ASN A 100 12.17 3.33 -38.16
N SER A 101 12.36 4.33 -37.32
CA SER A 101 12.44 5.74 -37.72
C SER A 101 13.72 6.43 -37.25
N GLY A 102 14.55 5.75 -36.43
CA GLY A 102 15.84 6.28 -36.01
C GLY A 102 16.83 6.34 -37.18
N PRO A 103 17.71 7.36 -37.27
CA PRO A 103 18.74 7.47 -38.31
C PRO A 103 19.78 6.33 -38.26
N ASP A 104 19.80 5.57 -37.18
CA ASP A 104 20.62 4.39 -36.90
C ASP A 104 19.88 3.06 -37.12
N GLY A 105 18.60 3.09 -37.53
CA GLY A 105 17.75 1.90 -37.62
C GLY A 105 17.15 1.46 -36.29
N GLY A 106 17.17 2.34 -35.27
CA GLY A 106 16.46 2.13 -34.01
C GLY A 106 14.95 2.25 -34.16
N TRP A 107 14.23 1.44 -33.38
CA TRP A 107 12.78 1.56 -33.23
C TRP A 107 12.50 2.74 -32.31
N GLN A 108 11.72 3.73 -32.79
CA GLN A 108 11.36 4.92 -32.01
C GLN A 108 9.85 5.17 -32.12
N CYS A 109 9.24 5.56 -31.00
CA CYS A 109 7.84 5.97 -30.98
C CYS A 109 7.72 7.40 -31.53
N THR A 110 6.90 7.60 -32.56
CA THR A 110 6.70 8.94 -33.17
C THR A 110 5.40 9.61 -32.74
N ALA A 111 4.66 8.99 -31.80
CA ALA A 111 3.41 9.55 -31.31
C ALA A 111 3.67 10.85 -30.53
N LYS A 112 3.04 11.94 -30.97
CA LYS A 112 3.20 13.26 -30.35
C LYS A 112 2.65 13.22 -28.92
N GLY A 113 3.51 13.38 -27.92
CA GLY A 113 3.17 13.20 -26.50
C GLY A 113 3.51 11.82 -25.93
N CYS A 114 4.18 10.96 -26.72
CA CYS A 114 5.03 9.92 -26.16
C CYS A 114 6.16 10.61 -25.40
N GLY A 115 6.04 10.67 -24.08
CA GLY A 115 7.22 10.89 -23.27
C GLY A 115 7.94 9.57 -23.26
N ASP A 116 9.12 9.51 -23.87
CA ASP A 116 9.92 8.28 -23.95
C ASP A 116 10.52 7.91 -22.58
N ALA A 117 10.25 8.69 -21.54
CA ALA A 117 10.85 8.60 -20.22
C ALA A 117 9.75 8.42 -19.14
N TYR A 118 9.97 7.49 -18.22
CA TYR A 118 9.08 7.19 -17.10
C TYR A 118 8.77 8.43 -16.26
N ARG A 119 9.75 9.33 -16.14
CA ARG A 119 9.60 10.59 -15.40
C ARG A 119 8.56 11.53 -16.00
N GLU A 120 8.42 11.60 -17.33
CA GLU A 120 7.39 12.44 -17.95
C GLU A 120 5.98 11.90 -17.66
N GLN A 121 5.84 10.58 -17.59
CA GLN A 121 4.57 9.95 -17.21
C GLN A 121 4.28 10.14 -15.73
N TYR A 122 5.32 10.09 -14.89
CA TYR A 122 5.19 10.41 -13.47
C TYR A 122 4.74 11.86 -13.24
N GLU A 123 5.27 12.82 -14.01
CA GLU A 123 4.81 14.22 -13.99
C GLU A 123 3.31 14.32 -14.30
N ARG A 124 2.85 13.68 -15.38
CA ARG A 124 1.43 13.68 -15.76
C ARG A 124 0.55 13.05 -14.69
N LEU A 125 0.99 11.91 -14.14
CA LEU A 125 0.29 11.22 -13.06
C LEU A 125 0.19 12.13 -11.83
N TRP A 126 1.29 12.77 -11.44
CA TRP A 126 1.34 13.69 -10.32
C TRP A 126 0.36 14.85 -10.49
N GLU A 127 0.36 15.50 -11.65
CA GLU A 127 -0.58 16.60 -11.94
C GLU A 127 -2.03 16.13 -12.00
N SER A 128 -2.30 14.90 -12.46
CA SER A 128 -3.65 14.35 -12.46
C SER A 128 -4.23 14.17 -11.04
N ILE A 129 -3.37 13.87 -10.06
CA ILE A 129 -3.73 13.65 -8.66
C ILE A 129 -3.78 14.97 -7.88
N ASN A 130 -2.78 15.84 -8.09
CA ASN A 130 -2.56 17.05 -7.28
C ASN A 130 -3.01 18.35 -7.96
N GLY A 131 -3.45 18.27 -9.21
CA GLY A 131 -3.92 19.38 -10.02
C GLY A 131 -2.86 19.95 -10.97
N PRO A 132 -3.29 20.69 -12.02
CA PRO A 132 -2.37 21.29 -13.00
C PRO A 132 -1.40 22.29 -12.37
N GLY A 133 -0.14 22.28 -12.79
CA GLY A 133 0.93 23.14 -12.28
C GLY A 133 1.51 22.69 -10.93
N SER A 134 1.06 21.56 -10.39
CA SER A 134 1.58 21.02 -9.13
C SER A 134 2.97 20.41 -9.27
N TRP A 135 3.37 20.01 -10.48
CA TRP A 135 4.73 19.55 -10.79
C TRP A 135 5.75 20.69 -10.71
N ASP A 136 5.42 21.85 -11.29
CA ASP A 136 6.26 23.05 -11.29
C ASP A 136 6.52 23.61 -9.89
N ALA A 137 5.61 23.37 -8.95
CA ALA A 137 5.78 23.76 -7.55
C ALA A 137 6.97 23.05 -6.88
N ASN A 138 7.41 21.91 -7.44
CA ASN A 138 8.51 21.08 -6.97
C ASN A 138 8.55 20.93 -5.43
N PRO A 139 7.48 20.43 -4.80
CA PRO A 139 7.39 20.31 -3.36
C PRO A 139 8.40 19.28 -2.80
N TRP A 140 8.62 19.34 -1.49
CA TRP A 140 9.28 18.25 -0.78
C TRP A 140 8.31 17.09 -0.61
N VAL A 141 8.74 15.90 -1.01
CA VAL A 141 7.97 14.66 -0.93
C VAL A 141 8.67 13.64 -0.05
N TRP A 142 7.89 12.71 0.49
CA TRP A 142 8.42 11.54 1.19
C TRP A 142 8.60 10.41 0.18
N VAL A 143 9.81 9.85 0.11
CA VAL A 143 10.08 8.64 -0.66
C VAL A 143 10.12 7.46 0.30
N ILE A 144 9.29 6.45 0.03
CA ILE A 144 9.12 5.28 0.88
C ILE A 144 9.57 4.06 0.07
N GLU A 145 10.65 3.44 0.52
CA GLU A 145 11.11 2.16 -0.01
C GLU A 145 10.45 1.03 0.77
N PHE A 146 10.01 0.00 0.06
CA PHE A 146 9.41 -1.17 0.68
C PHE A 146 9.72 -2.45 -0.06
N LYS A 147 9.58 -3.58 0.64
CA LYS A 147 9.59 -4.91 0.04
C LYS A 147 8.31 -5.65 0.38
N ARG A 148 7.81 -6.43 -0.58
CA ARG A 148 6.65 -7.30 -0.36
C ARG A 148 7.06 -8.51 0.47
N ILE A 149 6.29 -8.81 1.51
CA ILE A 149 6.42 -10.03 2.31
C ILE A 149 5.17 -10.90 2.17
N LYS A 150 5.35 -12.22 2.31
CA LYS A 150 4.22 -13.15 2.43
C LYS A 150 3.79 -13.19 3.90
N PRO A 151 2.47 -13.22 4.19
CA PRO A 151 1.97 -13.55 5.51
C PRO A 151 2.47 -14.91 5.99
#